data_AF-A0A2N3F116-F1
#
_entry.id   AF-A0A2N3F116-F1
#
_cell.length_a   1.000
_cell.length_b   1.000
_cell.length_c   1.000
_cell.angle_alpha   90.00
_cell.angle_beta   90.00
_cell.angle_gamma   90.00
#
_symmetry.space_group_name_H-M   'P 1'
#
loop_
_entity.id
_entity.type
_entity.pdbx_description
1 polymer ?
#
loop_
_entity_poly.entity_id
_entity_poly.type
_entity_poly.pdbx_seq_one_letter_code
_entity_poly.pdbx_strand_id
1 'polypeptide(L)'
;MIEQDIVTKRQAKSPPYKAVTLALLVAILLLAFGLRVYRLEAQSVWWDEGLAAWAARQDLISSTLWCASDVHPPLYFWMLHFWRLVSGDSEFGLRFLSVGFGVLAVAALYRLGYALADRPTGILAALLLATARFALWWSQEMRMYILAALLATLSLWGLARIWRRGQTRDWALYVVSTIAALYTLYLSVSVLVIENLFVLLLLRRR
;
A
#
# COMPACT_ATOMS: atom_id res chain seq x y z
N MET A 1 -17.09 52.59 19.72
CA MET A 1 -17.75 51.39 20.29
C MET A 1 -18.12 50.41 19.17
N ILE A 2 -17.15 50.08 18.30
CA ILE A 2 -17.33 49.18 17.15
C ILE A 2 -15.97 48.50 16.94
N GLU A 3 -15.48 47.71 17.90
CA GLU A 3 -14.15 47.09 17.74
C GLU A 3 -13.87 45.88 18.65
N GLN A 4 -14.87 45.06 18.97
CA GLN A 4 -14.62 43.85 19.78
C GLN A 4 -15.22 42.53 19.25
N ASP A 5 -15.94 42.52 18.12
CA ASP A 5 -16.65 41.32 17.67
C ASP A 5 -15.86 40.37 16.72
N ILE A 6 -14.56 40.59 16.48
CA ILE A 6 -13.84 39.87 15.42
C ILE A 6 -12.92 38.72 15.92
N VAL A 7 -12.69 38.55 17.23
CA VAL A 7 -11.66 37.60 17.72
C VAL A 7 -12.22 36.39 18.47
N THR A 8 -13.39 35.87 18.05
CA THR A 8 -13.81 34.52 18.46
C THR A 8 -13.98 33.63 17.23
N LYS A 9 -12.84 33.27 16.61
CA LYS A 9 -12.77 32.08 15.74
C LYS A 9 -13.20 30.87 16.58
N ARG A 10 -14.49 30.53 16.51
CA ARG A 10 -15.04 29.27 17.01
C ARG A 10 -14.12 28.16 16.50
N GLN A 11 -13.39 27.52 17.41
CA GLN A 11 -12.83 26.20 17.18
C GLN A 11 -14.02 25.29 16.87
N ALA A 12 -14.30 25.09 15.58
CA ALA A 12 -15.33 24.16 15.16
C ALA A 12 -14.86 22.76 15.55
N LYS A 13 -15.28 22.30 16.74
CA LYS A 13 -15.07 20.92 17.17
C LYS A 13 -15.55 20.02 16.03
N SER A 14 -14.67 19.13 15.58
CA SER A 14 -14.99 18.10 14.58
C SER A 14 -16.31 17.44 14.96
N PRO A 15 -17.27 17.26 14.03
CA PRO A 15 -18.50 16.57 14.35
C PRO A 15 -18.19 15.15 14.87
N PRO A 16 -18.96 14.65 15.85
CA PRO A 16 -18.61 13.46 16.65
C PRO A 16 -18.34 12.21 15.80
N TYR A 17 -19.00 12.08 14.65
CA TYR A 17 -18.80 10.96 13.73
C TYR A 17 -17.37 10.87 13.17
N LYS A 18 -16.62 11.99 13.06
CA LYS A 18 -15.23 11.97 12.57
C LYS A 18 -14.30 11.31 13.58
N ALA A 19 -14.51 11.57 14.87
CA ALA A 19 -13.72 10.96 15.95
C ALA A 19 -13.97 9.45 15.99
N VAL A 20 -15.23 9.01 15.87
CA VAL A 20 -15.59 7.59 15.81
C VAL A 20 -14.96 6.91 14.59
N THR A 21 -15.05 7.51 13.40
CA THR A 21 -14.45 6.93 12.18
C THR A 21 -12.92 6.80 12.32
N LEU A 22 -12.26 7.81 12.89
CA LEU A 22 -10.82 7.76 13.13
C LEU A 22 -10.46 6.67 14.13
N ALA A 23 -11.19 6.57 15.26
CA ALA A 23 -10.97 5.53 16.25
C ALA A 23 -11.15 4.13 15.66
N LEU A 24 -12.19 3.92 14.84
CA LEU A 24 -12.41 2.66 14.12
C LEU A 24 -11.29 2.35 13.14
N LEU A 25 -10.84 3.33 12.35
CA LEU A 25 -9.73 3.14 11.42
C LEU A 25 -8.44 2.78 12.16
N VAL A 26 -8.14 3.47 13.26
CA VAL A 26 -6.98 3.16 14.11
C VAL A 26 -7.08 1.74 14.67
N ALA A 27 -8.25 1.34 15.18
CA ALA A 27 -8.48 -0.01 15.65
C ALA A 27 -8.26 -1.06 14.55
N ILE A 28 -8.74 -0.81 13.33
CA ILE A 28 -8.52 -1.69 12.17
C ILE A 28 -7.04 -1.77 11.79
N LEU A 29 -6.31 -0.65 11.81
CA LEU A 29 -4.87 -0.65 11.49
C LEU A 29 -4.06 -1.37 12.58
N LEU A 30 -4.42 -1.21 13.85
CA LEU A 30 -3.82 -1.95 14.96
C LEU A 30 -4.11 -3.45 14.85
N LEU A 31 -5.35 -3.82 14.52
CA LEU A 31 -5.72 -5.21 14.23
C LEU A 31 -4.91 -5.75 13.04
N ALA A 32 -4.83 -5.00 11.94
CA ALA A 32 -4.08 -5.37 10.75
C ALA A 32 -2.59 -5.59 11.07
N PHE A 33 -1.99 -4.71 11.87
CA PHE A 33 -0.61 -4.84 12.33
C PHE A 33 -0.44 -6.06 13.22
N GLY A 34 -1.28 -6.22 14.24
CA GLY A 34 -1.23 -7.33 15.18
C GLY A 34 -1.34 -8.69 14.48
N LEU A 35 -2.29 -8.83 13.55
CA LEU A 35 -2.45 -10.06 12.76
C LEU A 35 -1.25 -10.36 11.87
N ARG A 36 -0.57 -9.34 11.33
CA ARG A 36 0.60 -9.50 10.46
C ARG A 36 1.88 -9.78 11.24
N VAL A 37 2.01 -9.28 12.47
CA VAL A 37 3.17 -9.60 13.33
C VAL A 37 2.97 -10.93 14.07
N TYR A 38 1.72 -11.34 14.29
CA TYR A 38 1.42 -12.58 15.00
C TYR A 38 2.06 -13.79 14.31
N ARG A 39 2.98 -14.45 15.03
CA ARG A 39 3.71 -15.64 14.56
C ARG A 39 4.53 -15.41 13.28
N LEU A 40 5.11 -14.21 13.10
CA LEU A 40 5.90 -13.84 11.92
C LEU A 40 7.09 -14.78 11.63
N GLU A 41 7.67 -15.42 12.66
CA GLU A 41 8.79 -16.39 12.54
C GLU A 41 8.34 -17.85 12.61
N ALA A 42 7.03 -18.13 12.70
CA ALA A 42 6.58 -19.49 12.95
C ALA A 42 6.70 -20.43 11.74
N GLN A 43 6.96 -19.89 10.54
CA GLN A 43 7.21 -20.66 9.33
C GLN A 43 8.68 -20.50 8.94
N SER A 44 9.36 -21.62 8.68
CA SER A 44 10.73 -21.60 8.17
C SER A 44 10.81 -20.82 6.84
N VAL A 45 11.94 -20.16 6.62
CA VAL A 45 12.25 -19.55 5.33
C VAL A 45 12.23 -20.62 4.24
N TRP A 46 11.36 -20.44 3.26
CA TRP A 46 11.27 -21.31 2.09
C TRP A 46 12.11 -20.77 0.94
N TRP A 47 12.19 -21.53 -0.15
CA TRP A 47 13.09 -21.27 -1.28
C TRP A 47 13.07 -19.82 -1.78
N ASP A 48 11.88 -19.30 -2.07
CA ASP A 48 11.68 -17.95 -2.62
C ASP A 48 12.06 -16.83 -1.64
N GLU A 49 11.85 -17.04 -0.34
CA GLU A 49 12.33 -16.13 0.69
C GLU A 49 13.86 -16.21 0.81
N GLY A 50 14.44 -17.42 0.77
CA GLY A 50 15.89 -17.59 0.75
C GLY A 50 16.56 -16.79 -0.37
N LEU A 51 15.98 -16.82 -1.58
CA LEU A 51 16.43 -16.02 -2.72
C LEU A 51 16.28 -14.52 -2.47
N ALA A 52 15.17 -14.06 -1.88
CA ALA A 52 14.98 -12.65 -1.53
C ALA A 52 16.02 -12.18 -0.51
N ALA A 53 16.29 -12.99 0.53
CA ALA A 53 17.33 -12.70 1.52
C ALA A 53 18.72 -12.67 0.88
N TRP A 54 19.04 -13.58 -0.04
CA TRP A 54 20.30 -13.58 -0.78
C TRP A 54 20.44 -12.35 -1.68
N ALA A 55 19.40 -12.02 -2.46
CA ALA A 55 19.39 -10.87 -3.38
C ALA A 55 19.59 -9.56 -2.61
N ALA A 56 18.96 -9.42 -1.44
CA ALA A 56 19.14 -8.25 -0.59
C ALA A 56 20.54 -8.12 0.03
N ARG A 57 21.43 -9.13 -0.06
CA ARG A 57 22.85 -9.01 0.30
C ARG A 57 23.73 -8.55 -0.86
N GLN A 58 23.22 -8.63 -2.09
CA GLN A 58 23.95 -8.18 -3.27
C GLN A 58 23.88 -6.65 -3.38
N ASP A 59 24.80 -6.07 -4.14
CA ASP A 59 24.66 -4.68 -4.58
C ASP A 59 23.49 -4.54 -5.57
N LEU A 60 23.03 -3.29 -5.76
CA LEU A 60 21.85 -3.03 -6.59
C LEU A 60 22.05 -3.47 -8.05
N ILE A 61 23.26 -3.36 -8.61
CA ILE A 61 23.51 -3.72 -10.01
C ILE A 61 23.43 -5.23 -10.16
N SER A 62 24.15 -5.97 -9.31
CA SER A 62 24.12 -7.44 -9.32
C SER A 62 22.71 -7.99 -9.09
N SER A 63 21.97 -7.43 -8.12
CA SER A 63 20.56 -7.79 -7.90
C SER A 63 19.69 -7.49 -9.12
N THR A 64 19.94 -6.39 -9.83
CA THR A 64 19.17 -6.00 -11.02
C THR A 64 19.45 -6.92 -12.20
N LEU A 65 20.73 -7.25 -12.43
CA LEU A 65 21.12 -8.17 -13.49
C LEU A 65 20.55 -9.57 -13.25
N TRP A 66 20.58 -10.04 -12.00
CA TRP A 66 19.90 -11.28 -11.62
C TRP A 66 18.40 -11.21 -11.90
N CYS A 67 17.70 -10.17 -11.43
CA CYS A 67 16.26 -9.97 -11.69
C CYS A 67 15.94 -9.93 -13.19
N ALA A 68 16.77 -9.28 -14.00
CA ALA A 68 16.61 -9.20 -15.45
C ALA A 68 16.75 -10.56 -16.15
N SER A 69 17.48 -11.50 -15.53
CA SER A 69 17.59 -12.89 -15.97
C SER A 69 16.56 -13.84 -15.32
N ASP A 70 15.69 -13.32 -14.45
CA ASP A 70 14.68 -14.07 -13.69
C ASP A 70 13.27 -13.51 -14.00
N VAL A 71 12.25 -13.96 -13.28
CA VAL A 71 10.83 -13.69 -13.53
C VAL A 71 10.27 -12.52 -12.70
N HIS A 72 11.12 -11.80 -11.95
CA HIS A 72 10.68 -10.75 -11.02
C HIS A 72 11.49 -9.46 -11.19
N PRO A 73 10.82 -8.29 -11.29
CA PRO A 73 11.51 -7.01 -11.36
C PRO A 73 12.04 -6.55 -9.98
N PRO A 74 12.97 -5.58 -9.96
CA PRO A 74 13.94 -5.49 -8.85
C PRO A 74 13.49 -4.67 -7.64
N LEU A 75 12.37 -3.92 -7.69
CA LEU A 75 12.07 -2.89 -6.69
C LEU A 75 11.97 -3.43 -5.27
N TYR A 76 11.28 -4.57 -5.08
CA TYR A 76 11.15 -5.15 -3.75
C TYR A 76 12.51 -5.54 -3.17
N PHE A 77 13.40 -6.13 -3.97
CA PHE A 77 14.73 -6.54 -3.53
C PHE A 77 15.62 -5.35 -3.21
N TRP A 78 15.52 -4.25 -3.97
CA TRP A 78 16.21 -3.00 -3.62
C TRP A 78 15.71 -2.42 -2.30
N MET A 79 14.39 -2.41 -2.07
CA MET A 79 13.83 -1.93 -0.80
C MET A 79 14.27 -2.82 0.36
N LEU A 80 14.31 -4.14 0.14
CA LEU A 80 14.77 -5.10 1.13
C LEU A 80 16.27 -4.97 1.42
N HIS A 81 17.11 -4.67 0.41
CA HIS A 81 18.53 -4.38 0.58
C HIS A 81 18.74 -3.22 1.57
N PHE A 82 18.09 -2.08 1.35
CA PHE A 82 18.21 -0.93 2.26
C PHE A 82 17.59 -1.20 3.63
N TRP A 83 16.47 -1.92 3.69
CA TRP A 83 15.81 -2.27 4.94
C TRP A 83 16.66 -3.21 5.80
N ARG A 84 17.37 -4.17 5.19
CA ARG A 84 18.32 -5.04 5.88
C ARG A 84 19.36 -4.24 6.65
N LEU A 85 19.87 -3.14 6.09
CA LEU A 85 20.94 -2.35 6.72
C LEU A 85 20.54 -1.82 8.11
N VAL A 86 19.24 -1.64 8.37
CA VAL A 86 18.71 -1.17 9.65
C VAL A 86 18.05 -2.26 10.49
N SER A 87 17.43 -3.25 9.87
CA SER A 87 16.70 -4.34 10.55
C SER A 87 17.56 -5.58 10.85
N GLY A 88 18.73 -5.69 10.21
CA GLY A 88 19.61 -6.84 10.25
C GLY A 88 19.14 -7.99 9.36
N ASP A 89 19.72 -9.16 9.62
CA ASP A 89 19.58 -10.38 8.81
C ASP A 89 18.59 -11.41 9.40
N SER A 90 17.91 -11.07 10.49
CA SER A 90 16.93 -11.96 11.13
C SER A 90 15.70 -12.19 10.25
N GLU A 91 15.08 -13.35 10.37
CA GLU A 91 13.83 -13.67 9.65
C GLU A 91 12.74 -12.66 9.99
N PHE A 92 12.57 -12.34 11.28
CA PHE A 92 11.66 -11.29 11.73
C PHE A 92 11.95 -9.95 11.07
N GLY A 93 13.21 -9.49 11.15
CA GLY A 93 13.63 -8.18 10.65
C GLY A 93 13.32 -8.02 9.17
N LEU A 94 13.69 -9.00 8.36
CA LEU A 94 13.48 -8.96 6.91
C LEU A 94 11.98 -9.04 6.54
N ARG A 95 11.21 -9.93 7.17
CA ARG A 95 9.75 -10.04 6.94
C ARG A 95 8.98 -8.80 7.41
N PHE A 96 9.52 -8.05 8.39
CA PHE A 96 8.86 -6.86 8.92
C PHE A 96 8.65 -5.76 7.87
N LEU A 97 9.48 -5.72 6.81
CA LEU A 97 9.26 -4.82 5.68
C LEU A 97 7.89 -5.07 5.02
N SER A 98 7.57 -6.33 4.74
CA SER A 98 6.29 -6.75 4.15
C SER A 98 5.10 -6.50 5.08
N VAL A 99 5.30 -6.63 6.40
CA VAL A 99 4.30 -6.27 7.40
C VAL A 99 3.92 -4.80 7.27
N GLY A 100 4.93 -3.91 7.14
CA GLY A 100 4.74 -2.48 6.93
C GLY A 100 3.90 -2.19 5.68
N PHE A 101 4.26 -2.80 4.54
CA PHE A 101 3.48 -2.68 3.31
C PHE A 101 2.04 -3.19 3.46
N GLY A 102 1.83 -4.29 4.19
CA GLY A 102 0.51 -4.83 4.46
C GLY A 102 -0.40 -3.88 5.24
N VAL A 103 0.12 -3.20 6.26
CA VAL A 103 -0.64 -2.18 7.02
C VAL A 103 -0.92 -0.96 6.15
N LEU A 104 0.06 -0.52 5.36
CA LEU A 104 -0.13 0.58 4.41
C LEU A 104 -1.16 0.23 3.34
N ALA A 105 -1.23 -1.02 2.88
CA ALA A 105 -2.22 -1.48 1.91
C ALA A 105 -3.64 -1.35 2.46
N VAL A 106 -3.85 -1.71 3.74
CA VAL A 106 -5.13 -1.52 4.45
C VAL A 106 -5.51 -0.04 4.51
N ALA A 107 -4.57 0.84 4.86
CA ALA A 107 -4.80 2.28 4.88
C ALA A 107 -5.11 2.84 3.48
N ALA A 108 -4.37 2.40 2.45
CA ALA A 108 -4.60 2.79 1.06
C ALA A 108 -5.98 2.36 0.57
N LEU A 109 -6.41 1.14 0.91
CA LEU A 109 -7.71 0.63 0.50
C LEU A 109 -8.87 1.36 1.18
N TYR A 110 -8.72 1.76 2.45
CA TYR A 110 -9.66 2.69 3.10
C TYR A 110 -9.82 3.98 2.27
N ARG A 111 -8.71 4.57 1.84
CA ARG A 111 -8.71 5.82 1.08
C ARG A 111 -9.33 5.67 -0.30
N LEU A 112 -9.08 4.54 -0.97
CA LEU A 112 -9.70 4.20 -2.25
C LEU A 112 -11.22 4.02 -2.09
N GLY A 113 -11.67 3.18 -1.15
CA GLY A 113 -13.09 2.96 -0.89
C GLY A 113 -13.83 4.25 -0.54
N TYR A 114 -13.21 5.11 0.29
CA TYR A 114 -13.76 6.43 0.60
C TYR A 114 -13.83 7.37 -0.61
N ALA A 115 -12.85 7.29 -1.52
CA ALA A 115 -12.81 8.14 -2.70
C ALA A 115 -13.85 7.75 -3.76
N LEU A 116 -14.14 6.44 -3.88
CA LEU A 116 -15.07 5.87 -4.86
C LEU A 116 -16.53 5.92 -4.41
N ALA A 117 -16.78 5.79 -3.10
CA ALA A 117 -18.13 5.80 -2.54
C ALA A 117 -18.20 6.71 -1.31
N ASP A 118 -18.04 6.15 -0.11
CA ASP A 118 -18.25 6.83 1.15
C ASP A 118 -17.39 6.26 2.30
N ARG A 119 -17.50 6.87 3.49
CA ARG A 119 -16.69 6.48 4.66
C ARG A 119 -16.98 5.05 5.13
N PRO A 120 -18.25 4.62 5.29
CA PRO A 120 -18.56 3.23 5.62
C PRO A 120 -17.92 2.22 4.66
N THR A 121 -17.99 2.48 3.34
CA THR A 121 -17.38 1.62 2.32
C THR A 121 -15.87 1.53 2.51
N GLY A 122 -15.20 2.66 2.77
CA GLY A 122 -13.77 2.66 3.08
C GLY A 122 -13.43 1.85 4.33
N ILE A 123 -14.21 1.98 5.41
CA ILE A 123 -14.00 1.23 6.65
C ILE A 123 -14.19 -0.27 6.42
N LEU A 124 -15.26 -0.66 5.71
CA LEU A 124 -15.52 -2.05 5.36
C LEU A 124 -14.39 -2.62 4.49
N ALA A 125 -13.95 -1.90 3.47
CA ALA A 125 -12.86 -2.34 2.60
C ALA A 125 -11.55 -2.56 3.38
N ALA A 126 -11.21 -1.65 4.29
CA ALA A 126 -10.04 -1.79 5.16
C ALA A 126 -10.17 -2.98 6.12
N LEU A 127 -11.35 -3.19 6.73
CA LEU A 127 -11.59 -4.34 7.60
C LEU A 127 -11.43 -5.66 6.82
N LEU A 128 -12.03 -5.75 5.63
CA LEU A 128 -11.93 -6.94 4.78
C LEU A 128 -10.47 -7.26 4.41
N LEU A 129 -9.67 -6.25 4.02
CA LEU A 129 -8.25 -6.47 3.69
C LEU A 129 -7.39 -6.72 4.94
N ALA A 130 -7.75 -6.15 6.09
CA ALA A 130 -7.05 -6.38 7.34
C ALA A 130 -7.10 -7.86 7.74
N THR A 131 -8.23 -8.52 7.51
CA THR A 131 -8.47 -9.94 7.86
C THR A 131 -8.36 -10.91 6.68
N ALA A 132 -8.12 -10.43 5.46
CA ALA A 132 -8.04 -11.27 4.28
C ALA A 132 -6.85 -12.25 4.36
N ARG A 133 -7.14 -13.55 4.24
CA ARG A 133 -6.14 -14.63 4.41
C ARG A 133 -4.92 -14.51 3.49
N PHE A 134 -5.12 -14.13 2.23
CA PHE A 134 -4.03 -13.92 1.28
C PHE A 134 -3.21 -12.67 1.58
N ALA A 135 -3.88 -11.57 1.95
CA ALA A 135 -3.18 -10.34 2.32
C ALA A 135 -2.33 -10.54 3.57
N LEU A 136 -2.83 -11.30 4.56
CA LEU A 136 -2.06 -11.68 5.74
C LEU A 136 -0.84 -12.53 5.37
N TRP A 137 -1.03 -13.58 4.58
CA TRP A 137 0.06 -14.44 4.11
C TRP A 137 1.18 -13.65 3.43
N TRP A 138 0.83 -12.85 2.41
CA TRP A 138 1.80 -12.05 1.68
C TRP A 138 2.42 -10.93 2.50
N SER A 139 1.78 -10.50 3.59
CA SER A 139 2.37 -9.54 4.53
C SER A 139 3.39 -10.20 5.46
N GLN A 140 3.34 -11.52 5.63
CA GLN A 140 4.23 -12.29 6.50
C GLN A 140 5.38 -12.94 5.76
N GLU A 141 5.38 -12.88 4.42
CA GLU A 141 6.48 -13.38 3.61
C GLU A 141 7.42 -12.25 3.21
N MET A 142 8.72 -12.56 3.11
CA MET A 142 9.73 -11.72 2.50
C MET A 142 9.61 -11.77 0.95
N ARG A 143 8.44 -11.35 0.45
CA ARG A 143 8.07 -11.35 -0.98
C ARG A 143 7.33 -10.07 -1.37
N MET A 144 7.33 -9.81 -2.67
CA MET A 144 6.85 -8.58 -3.31
C MET A 144 5.33 -8.45 -3.44
N TYR A 145 4.56 -9.52 -3.18
CA TYR A 145 3.13 -9.56 -3.49
C TYR A 145 2.32 -8.49 -2.75
N ILE A 146 2.59 -8.28 -1.46
CA ILE A 146 1.86 -7.27 -0.68
C ILE A 146 2.25 -5.84 -1.08
N LEU A 147 3.50 -5.63 -1.49
CA LEU A 147 3.96 -4.36 -2.04
C LEU A 147 3.25 -4.07 -3.38
N ALA A 148 3.15 -5.08 -4.26
CA ALA A 148 2.42 -4.95 -5.52
C ALA A 148 0.94 -4.61 -5.27
N ALA A 149 0.29 -5.26 -4.30
CA ALA A 149 -1.10 -4.96 -3.93
C ALA A 149 -1.27 -3.53 -3.38
N LEU A 150 -0.35 -3.06 -2.54
CA LEU A 150 -0.31 -1.67 -2.07
C LEU A 150 -0.19 -0.70 -3.24
N LEU A 151 0.78 -0.90 -4.13
CA LEU A 151 1.06 0.00 -5.24
C LEU A 151 -0.08 0.02 -6.26
N ALA A 152 -0.68 -1.14 -6.57
CA ALA A 152 -1.89 -1.22 -7.38
C ALA A 152 -3.07 -0.43 -6.75
N THR A 153 -3.25 -0.55 -5.44
CA THR A 153 -4.30 0.20 -4.71
C THR A 153 -4.04 1.71 -4.75
N LEU A 154 -2.79 2.13 -4.61
CA LEU A 154 -2.39 3.54 -4.73
C LEU A 154 -2.57 4.07 -6.15
N SER A 155 -2.31 3.25 -7.18
CA SER A 155 -2.54 3.58 -8.60
C SER A 155 -4.01 3.86 -8.85
N LEU A 156 -4.89 2.92 -8.47
CA LEU A 156 -6.34 3.08 -8.56
C LEU A 156 -6.84 4.31 -7.79
N TRP A 157 -6.27 4.57 -6.61
CA TRP A 157 -6.62 5.74 -5.82
C TRP A 157 -6.16 7.05 -6.46
N GLY A 158 -4.97 7.07 -7.05
CA GLY A 158 -4.46 8.16 -7.88
C GLY A 158 -5.40 8.46 -9.04
N LEU A 159 -5.79 7.44 -9.81
CA LEU A 159 -6.73 7.55 -10.93
C LEU A 159 -8.09 8.12 -10.49
N ALA A 160 -8.66 7.61 -9.39
CA ALA A 160 -9.92 8.11 -8.84
C ALA A 160 -9.81 9.59 -8.44
N ARG A 161 -8.66 10.04 -7.95
CA ARG A 161 -8.42 11.44 -7.60
C ARG A 161 -8.21 12.32 -8.83
N ILE A 162 -7.51 11.83 -9.86
CA ILE A 162 -7.38 12.52 -11.16
C ILE A 162 -8.77 12.80 -11.72
N TRP A 163 -9.65 11.79 -11.74
CA TRP A 163 -11.01 11.94 -12.25
C TRP A 163 -11.83 13.01 -11.52
N ARG A 164 -11.62 13.16 -10.20
CA ARG A 164 -12.36 14.11 -9.37
C ARG A 164 -11.77 15.52 -9.34
N ARG A 165 -10.45 15.66 -9.44
CA ARG A 165 -9.73 16.93 -9.17
C ARG A 165 -8.64 17.25 -10.18
N GLY A 166 -7.99 16.24 -10.78
CA GLY A 166 -6.99 16.42 -11.83
C GLY A 166 -5.73 17.18 -11.43
N GLN A 167 -5.34 17.22 -10.14
CA GLN A 167 -4.19 18.02 -9.71
C GLN A 167 -2.87 17.28 -9.95
N THR A 168 -1.75 18.02 -10.06
CA THR A 168 -0.41 17.44 -10.30
C THR A 168 -0.04 16.34 -9.30
N ARG A 169 -0.40 16.50 -8.02
CA ARG A 169 -0.17 15.48 -6.99
C ARG A 169 -0.97 14.19 -7.19
N ASP A 170 -2.14 14.27 -7.83
CA ASP A 170 -2.99 13.11 -8.10
C ASP A 170 -2.38 12.31 -9.27
N TRP A 171 -1.88 13.00 -10.28
CA TRP A 171 -1.07 12.44 -11.36
C TRP A 171 0.23 11.81 -10.86
N ALA A 172 0.97 12.49 -9.98
CA ALA A 172 2.19 11.94 -9.39
C ALA A 172 1.91 10.66 -8.61
N LEU A 173 0.85 10.63 -7.78
CA LEU A 173 0.44 9.43 -7.06
C LEU A 173 0.15 8.27 -8.02
N TYR A 174 -0.64 8.50 -9.07
CA TYR A 174 -0.93 7.51 -10.10
C TYR A 174 0.35 7.02 -10.77
N VAL A 175 1.08 7.89 -11.48
CA VAL A 175 2.24 7.52 -12.29
C VAL A 175 3.33 6.83 -11.47
N VAL A 176 3.68 7.37 -10.30
CA VAL A 176 4.74 6.80 -9.46
C VAL A 176 4.34 5.42 -8.94
N SER A 177 3.09 5.25 -8.48
CA SER A 177 2.64 3.96 -7.97
C SER A 177 2.47 2.92 -9.08
N THR A 178 1.99 3.30 -10.27
CA THR A 178 1.92 2.41 -11.44
C THR A 178 3.31 1.94 -11.86
N ILE A 179 4.27 2.85 -12.01
CA ILE A 179 5.66 2.49 -12.38
C ILE A 179 6.27 1.59 -11.31
N ALA A 180 6.12 1.95 -10.03
CA ALA A 180 6.62 1.14 -8.94
C ALA A 180 5.97 -0.26 -8.93
N ALA A 181 4.67 -0.38 -9.21
CA ALA A 181 3.97 -1.66 -9.28
C ALA A 181 4.54 -2.55 -10.40
N LEU A 182 4.81 -1.96 -11.57
CA LEU A 182 5.45 -2.66 -12.70
C LEU A 182 6.88 -3.10 -12.38
N TYR A 183 7.61 -2.30 -11.60
CA TYR A 183 8.95 -2.65 -11.10
C TYR A 183 8.93 -3.62 -9.90
N THR A 184 7.74 -3.96 -9.38
CA THR A 184 7.56 -4.90 -8.26
C THR A 184 7.08 -6.27 -8.75
N LEU A 185 6.13 -6.29 -9.68
CA LEU A 185 5.53 -7.52 -10.18
C LEU A 185 5.02 -7.31 -11.61
N TYR A 186 5.45 -8.14 -12.56
CA TYR A 186 5.04 -8.00 -13.96
C TYR A 186 3.52 -8.12 -14.15
N LEU A 187 2.85 -8.93 -13.32
CA LEU A 187 1.39 -9.07 -13.34
C LEU A 187 0.66 -7.74 -13.06
N SER A 188 1.32 -6.74 -12.47
CA SER A 188 0.76 -5.39 -12.29
C SER A 188 0.36 -4.72 -13.61
N VAL A 189 0.83 -5.19 -14.77
CA VAL A 189 0.34 -4.75 -16.09
C VAL A 189 -1.18 -4.93 -16.22
N SER A 190 -1.76 -5.94 -15.56
CA SER A 190 -3.21 -6.15 -15.54
C SER A 190 -3.98 -4.98 -14.92
N VAL A 191 -3.41 -4.34 -13.89
CA VAL A 191 -3.99 -3.15 -13.25
C VAL A 191 -4.06 -2.01 -14.24
N LEU A 192 -2.97 -1.77 -14.99
CA LEU A 192 -2.91 -0.74 -16.02
C LEU A 192 -3.95 -1.00 -17.13
N VAL A 193 -4.11 -2.25 -17.56
CA VAL A 193 -5.13 -2.63 -18.55
C VAL A 193 -6.53 -2.31 -18.00
N ILE A 194 -6.83 -2.70 -16.76
CA ILE A 194 -8.13 -2.43 -16.12
C ILE A 194 -8.40 -0.93 -16.01
N GLU A 195 -7.42 -0.15 -15.58
CA GLU A 195 -7.51 1.31 -15.45
C GLU A 195 -7.83 1.97 -16.79
N ASN A 196 -7.13 1.59 -17.86
CA ASN A 196 -7.36 2.12 -19.20
C ASN A 196 -8.72 1.69 -19.77
N LEU A 197 -9.11 0.42 -19.60
CA LEU A 197 -10.43 -0.06 -20.01
C LEU A 197 -11.56 0.69 -19.29
N PHE A 198 -11.40 0.92 -17.98
CA PHE A 198 -12.35 1.71 -17.20
C PHE A 198 -12.49 3.13 -17.76
N VAL A 199 -11.38 3.81 -18.04
CA VAL A 199 -11.40 5.16 -18.65
C VAL A 199 -12.07 5.13 -20.03
N LEU A 200 -11.73 4.17 -20.89
CA LEU A 200 -12.35 4.03 -22.21
C LEU A 200 -13.86 3.83 -22.13
N LEU A 201 -14.34 2.99 -21.21
CA LEU A 201 -15.77 2.76 -20.99
C LEU A 201 -16.48 4.02 -20.47
N LEU A 202 -15.84 4.81 -19.62
CA LEU A 202 -16.39 6.08 -19.15
C LEU A 202 -16.48 7.12 -20.27
N LEU A 203 -15.48 7.19 -21.15
CA LEU A 203 -15.48 8.10 -22.30
C LEU A 203 -16.57 7.74 -23.33
N ARG A 204 -16.87 6.45 -23.50
CA ARG A 204 -17.95 5.99 -24.39
C ARG A 204 -19.37 6.25 -23.88
N ARG A 205 -19.53 6.51 -22.58
CA ARG A 205 -20.82 6.81 -21.95
C ARG A 205 -21.16 8.30 -21.94
N ARG A 206 -20.26 9.14 -22.45
CA ARG A 206 -20.48 10.57 -22.67
C ARG A 206 -20.78 10.81 -24.14
#